data_AF-K9SHT6-F1
#
_entry.id   AF-K9SHT6-F1
#
_cell.length_a   1.000
_cell.length_b   1.000
_cell.length_c   1.000
_cell.angle_alpha   90.00
_cell.angle_beta   90.00
_cell.angle_gamma   90.00
#
_symmetry.space_group_name_H-M   'P 1'
#
loop_
_entity.id
_entity.type
_entity.pdbx_description
1 polymer ?
#
loop_
_entity_poly.entity_id
_entity_poly.type
_entity_poly.pdbx_seq_one_letter_code
_entity_poly.pdbx_strand_id
1 'polypeptide(L)'
;MLSRAQIRPFYLIDSDPDLQASLNHGIVAEGAVLANGRTVLIWLSGSFVHGGHPDLDGVEKIHGQNGKRKIVFIDQLPFKRRAPRTFFLERTEDVNGLSGTGFVAEGIEFSNGWCILNWLVCPFSDFWYPSYEDIQNIHGHEGKTKLVWETAARQNQKLYI
;
A
#
# COMPACT_ATOMS: atom_id res chain seq x y z
N MET A 1 -1.85 -18.85 -12.87
CA MET A 1 -1.77 -18.89 -11.40
C MET A 1 -1.09 -17.60 -10.96
N LEU A 2 -1.86 -16.57 -10.59
CA LEU A 2 -1.33 -15.26 -10.17
C LEU A 2 -0.70 -15.39 -8.77
N SER A 3 0.49 -15.97 -8.69
CA SER A 3 1.28 -15.89 -7.47
C SER A 3 1.92 -14.50 -7.41
N ARG A 4 1.42 -13.66 -6.49
CA ARG A 4 2.14 -12.56 -5.80
C ARG A 4 2.13 -11.16 -6.42
N ALA A 5 0.98 -10.63 -6.80
CA ALA A 5 0.78 -9.19 -6.53
C ALA A 5 0.57 -9.07 -5.01
N GLN A 6 1.62 -8.69 -4.28
CA GLN A 6 1.57 -8.62 -2.83
C GLN A 6 2.30 -7.36 -2.37
N ILE A 7 1.52 -6.32 -2.13
CA ILE A 7 1.98 -5.16 -1.37
C ILE A 7 2.45 -5.64 0.00
N ARG A 8 3.61 -5.16 0.45
CA ARG A 8 4.18 -5.44 1.77
C ARG A 8 4.24 -4.16 2.59
N PRO A 9 3.22 -3.89 3.43
CA PRO A 9 3.20 -2.73 4.30
C PRO A 9 4.29 -2.81 5.39
N PHE A 10 4.85 -1.67 5.75
CA PHE A 10 5.80 -1.52 6.84
C PHE A 10 5.60 -0.20 7.59
N TYR A 11 6.18 -0.12 8.78
CA TYR A 11 6.40 1.12 9.52
C TYR A 11 7.86 1.52 9.46
N LEU A 12 8.12 2.83 9.39
CA LEU A 12 9.43 3.39 9.71
C LEU A 12 9.40 3.80 11.18
N ILE A 13 10.24 3.17 11.99
CA ILE A 13 10.27 3.33 13.44
C ILE A 13 11.57 4.01 13.84
N ASP A 14 11.46 5.13 14.53
CA ASP A 14 12.58 5.92 15.06
C ASP A 14 12.94 5.45 16.48
N SER A 15 14.21 5.19 16.74
CA SER A 15 14.73 4.71 18.02
C SER A 15 14.88 5.80 19.08
N ASP A 16 14.49 7.04 18.80
CA ASP A 16 14.48 8.12 19.78
C ASP A 16 13.62 7.76 21.02
N PRO A 17 14.18 7.80 22.24
CA PRO A 17 13.46 7.39 23.45
C PRO A 17 12.14 8.14 23.67
N ASP A 18 12.08 9.43 23.33
CA ASP A 18 10.87 10.24 23.53
C ASP A 18 9.78 9.86 22.53
N LEU A 19 10.17 9.57 21.28
CA LEU A 19 9.24 9.06 20.26
C LEU A 19 8.78 7.63 20.60
N GLN A 20 9.67 6.79 21.13
CA GLN A 20 9.34 5.43 21.58
C GLN A 20 8.35 5.41 22.74
N ALA A 21 8.45 6.37 23.67
CA ALA A 21 7.51 6.53 24.78
C ALA A 21 6.16 7.14 24.36
N SER A 22 6.05 7.70 23.14
CA SER A 22 4.82 8.30 22.63
C SER A 22 3.74 7.25 22.33
N LEU A 23 2.49 7.70 22.17
CA LEU A 23 1.39 6.84 21.71
C LEU A 23 1.69 6.15 20.37
N ASN A 24 2.54 6.73 19.53
CA ASN A 24 2.91 6.14 18.25
C ASN A 24 4.06 5.14 18.35
N HIS A 25 4.69 4.96 19.52
CA HIS A 25 5.75 3.97 19.76
C HIS A 25 6.90 4.08 18.75
N GLY A 26 7.35 5.31 18.48
CA GLY A 26 8.41 5.62 17.54
C GLY A 26 8.00 5.56 16.06
N ILE A 27 6.76 5.19 15.71
CA ILE A 27 6.32 5.18 14.32
C ILE A 27 6.25 6.62 13.79
N VAL A 28 7.10 6.91 12.81
CA VAL A 28 7.19 8.23 12.17
C VAL A 28 6.62 8.25 10.75
N ALA A 29 6.54 7.08 10.10
CA ALA A 29 5.97 6.94 8.77
C ALA A 29 5.37 5.55 8.55
N GLU A 30 4.44 5.48 7.60
CA GLU A 30 3.93 4.24 7.03
C GLU A 30 4.46 4.10 5.61
N GLY A 31 4.74 2.89 5.17
CA GLY A 31 5.17 2.66 3.81
C GLY A 31 4.77 1.28 3.31
N ALA A 32 5.05 1.05 2.04
CA ALA A 32 4.79 -0.23 1.43
C ALA A 32 5.73 -0.50 0.27
N VAL A 33 6.18 -1.75 0.15
CA VAL A 33 6.79 -2.25 -1.09
C VAL A 33 5.65 -2.73 -1.99
N LEU A 34 5.52 -2.14 -3.18
CA LEU A 34 4.55 -2.50 -4.19
C LEU A 34 5.01 -3.76 -4.94
N ALA A 35 4.10 -4.48 -5.63
CA ALA A 35 4.45 -5.69 -6.36
C ALA A 35 5.45 -5.46 -7.50
N ASN A 36 5.54 -4.23 -8.01
CA ASN A 36 6.54 -3.85 -9.00
C ASN A 36 7.94 -3.56 -8.39
N GLY A 37 8.12 -3.73 -7.07
CA GLY A 37 9.36 -3.49 -6.34
C GLY A 37 9.57 -2.06 -5.87
N ARG A 38 8.81 -1.09 -6.38
CA ARG A 38 8.87 0.31 -5.93
C ARG A 38 8.39 0.42 -4.49
N THR A 39 8.93 1.39 -3.78
CA THR A 39 8.58 1.61 -2.38
C THR A 39 7.95 2.98 -2.20
N VAL A 40 6.82 3.04 -1.51
CA VAL A 40 6.15 4.29 -1.15
C VAL A 40 6.18 4.51 0.35
N LEU A 41 6.15 5.77 0.76
CA LEU A 41 6.14 6.17 2.17
C LEU A 41 5.30 7.43 2.37
N ILE A 42 4.59 7.50 3.50
CA ILE A 42 3.89 8.66 3.99
C ILE A 42 4.31 8.99 5.42
N TRP A 43 4.71 10.25 5.64
CA TRP A 43 5.06 10.75 6.96
C TRP A 43 3.83 11.00 7.80
N LEU A 44 3.86 10.57 9.06
CA LEU A 44 2.76 10.76 10.02
C LEU A 44 2.93 12.02 10.88
N SER A 45 4.11 12.66 10.88
CA SER A 45 4.42 13.82 11.70
C SER A 45 4.63 15.11 10.89
N GLY A 46 4.06 16.22 11.36
CA GLY A 46 4.50 17.59 11.03
C GLY A 46 4.00 18.19 9.72
N SER A 47 3.83 17.40 8.66
CA SER A 47 3.19 17.75 7.38
C SER A 47 3.02 16.44 6.64
N PHE A 48 1.79 16.07 6.26
CA PHE A 48 1.51 14.79 5.57
C PHE A 48 2.16 14.76 4.18
N VAL A 49 3.46 14.48 4.13
CA VAL A 49 4.24 14.35 2.91
C VAL A 49 4.29 12.88 2.54
N HIS A 50 3.89 12.56 1.31
CA HIS A 50 4.01 11.23 0.73
C HIS A 50 5.01 11.25 -0.43
N GLY A 51 5.64 10.11 -0.72
CA GLY A 51 6.65 10.01 -1.76
C GLY A 51 6.95 8.57 -2.17
N GLY A 52 7.67 8.44 -3.28
CA GLY A 52 8.09 7.16 -3.85
C GLY A 52 9.61 7.04 -3.95
N HIS A 53 10.09 5.81 -3.87
CA HIS A 53 11.47 5.39 -4.02
C HIS A 53 11.55 4.24 -5.03
N PRO A 54 12.68 4.10 -5.77
CA PRO A 54 12.87 2.99 -6.70
C PRO A 54 12.73 1.62 -6.05
N ASP A 55 13.18 1.48 -4.80
CA ASP A 55 13.24 0.25 -4.03
C ASP A 55 13.31 0.55 -2.52
N LEU A 56 13.33 -0.52 -1.71
CA LEU A 56 13.39 -0.45 -0.26
C LEU A 56 14.76 0.08 0.24
N ASP A 57 15.85 -0.30 -0.44
CA ASP A 57 17.21 0.12 -0.11
C ASP A 57 17.34 1.65 -0.17
N GLY A 58 16.68 2.29 -1.14
CA GLY A 58 16.60 3.73 -1.26
C GLY A 58 15.92 4.39 -0.05
N VAL A 59 14.90 3.77 0.52
CA VAL A 59 14.25 4.24 1.76
C VAL A 59 15.21 4.12 2.93
N GLU A 60 15.88 2.97 3.09
CA GLU A 60 16.83 2.76 4.18
C GLU A 60 18.00 3.75 4.13
N LYS A 61 18.55 3.99 2.94
CA LYS A 61 19.67 4.91 2.75
C LYS A 61 19.31 6.36 3.05
N ILE A 62 18.13 6.82 2.59
CA ILE A 62 17.73 8.22 2.71
C ILE A 62 17.12 8.49 4.10
N HIS A 63 16.28 7.58 4.59
CA HIS A 63 15.45 7.80 5.77
C HIS A 63 15.89 7.01 7.01
N GLY A 64 16.84 6.07 6.89
CA GLY A 64 17.33 5.25 8.00
C GLY A 64 18.13 6.02 9.05
N GLN A 65 18.60 7.24 8.75
CA GLN A 65 19.34 8.12 9.67
C GLN A 65 20.48 7.39 10.42
N ASN A 66 21.40 6.76 9.69
CA ASN A 66 22.51 5.97 10.26
C ASN A 66 22.07 4.89 11.26
N GLY A 67 20.91 4.27 11.03
CA GLY A 67 20.36 3.21 11.86
C GLY A 67 19.47 3.68 13.01
N LYS A 68 19.28 5.00 13.19
CA LYS A 68 18.29 5.56 14.13
C LYS A 68 16.87 5.16 13.73
N ARG A 69 16.59 4.97 12.44
CA ARG A 69 15.28 4.54 11.94
C ARG A 69 15.36 3.17 11.28
N LYS A 70 14.39 2.32 11.58
CA LYS A 70 14.31 0.95 11.05
C LYS A 70 12.98 0.70 10.38
N ILE A 71 13.04 -0.05 9.29
CA ILE A 71 11.86 -0.59 8.62
C ILE A 71 11.41 -1.83 9.37
N VAL A 72 10.13 -1.88 9.74
CA VAL A 72 9.51 -3.04 10.38
C VAL A 72 8.25 -3.40 9.60
N PHE A 73 8.25 -4.58 8.97
CA PHE A 73 7.08 -5.04 8.23
C PHE A 73 5.92 -5.37 9.15
N ILE A 74 4.71 -5.06 8.72
CA ILE A 74 3.52 -5.17 9.58
C ILE A 74 3.21 -6.63 9.95
N ASP A 75 3.53 -7.57 9.07
CA ASP A 75 3.41 -9.01 9.31
C ASP A 75 4.39 -9.55 10.38
N GLN A 76 5.40 -8.77 10.74
CA GLN A 76 6.39 -9.09 11.78
C GLN A 76 6.06 -8.42 13.13
N LEU A 77 5.00 -7.62 13.21
CA LEU A 77 4.66 -6.91 14.45
C LEU A 77 4.05 -7.88 15.48
N PRO A 78 4.45 -7.75 16.76
CA PRO A 78 3.95 -8.61 17.82
C PRO A 78 2.53 -8.26 18.30
N PHE A 79 1.88 -7.24 17.72
CA PHE A 79 0.57 -6.76 18.12
C PHE A 79 -0.25 -6.24 16.92
N LYS A 80 -1.57 -6.19 17.07
CA LYS A 80 -2.48 -5.57 16.10
C LYS A 80 -2.63 -4.07 16.40
N ARG A 81 -2.38 -3.22 15.40
CA ARG A 81 -2.78 -1.81 15.38
C ARG A 81 -3.59 -1.52 14.12
N ARG A 82 -4.20 -0.34 14.05
CA ARG A 82 -4.77 0.16 12.79
C ARG A 82 -3.60 0.29 11.81
N ALA A 83 -3.53 -0.65 10.88
CA ALA A 83 -2.49 -0.75 9.89
C ALA A 83 -3.02 -0.28 8.53
N PRO A 84 -2.13 0.21 7.65
CA PRO A 84 -2.42 0.30 6.24
C PRO A 84 -3.12 -0.95 5.71
N ARG A 85 -4.17 -0.76 4.91
CA ARG A 85 -5.01 -1.82 4.37
C ARG A 85 -4.77 -1.97 2.87
N THR A 86 -4.56 -3.19 2.43
CA THR A 86 -4.32 -3.53 1.03
C THR A 86 -5.61 -3.95 0.33
N PHE A 87 -5.72 -3.64 -0.96
CA PHE A 87 -6.85 -3.99 -1.81
C PHE A 87 -6.39 -4.26 -3.25
N PHE A 88 -7.30 -4.81 -4.05
CA PHE A 88 -7.17 -4.95 -5.49
C PHE A 88 -8.32 -4.24 -6.20
N LEU A 89 -8.11 -3.87 -7.46
CA LEU A 89 -9.21 -3.58 -8.38
C LEU A 89 -9.48 -4.82 -9.22
N GLU A 90 -10.65 -5.41 -9.03
CA GLU A 90 -11.17 -6.51 -9.82
C GLU A 90 -12.06 -5.95 -10.93
N ARG A 91 -11.63 -6.13 -12.18
CA ARG A 91 -12.38 -5.71 -13.36
C ARG A 91 -13.12 -6.88 -13.98
N THR A 92 -14.44 -6.79 -14.05
CA THR A 92 -15.28 -7.81 -14.69
C THR A 92 -15.44 -7.59 -16.19
N GLU A 93 -15.34 -6.34 -16.65
CA GLU A 93 -15.48 -5.96 -18.07
C GLU A 93 -14.46 -4.89 -18.44
N ASP A 94 -13.72 -5.09 -19.54
CA ASP A 94 -12.74 -4.14 -20.05
C ASP A 94 -13.38 -3.15 -21.04
N VAL A 95 -13.93 -2.06 -20.49
CA VAL A 95 -14.68 -1.04 -21.23
C VAL A 95 -13.84 -0.38 -22.34
N ASN A 96 -12.53 -0.27 -22.15
CA ASN A 96 -11.65 0.46 -23.06
C ASN A 96 -10.74 -0.45 -23.91
N GLY A 97 -10.75 -1.76 -23.66
CA GLY A 97 -9.88 -2.72 -24.36
C GLY A 97 -8.39 -2.57 -24.06
N LEU A 98 -8.02 -1.94 -22.94
CA LEU A 98 -6.62 -1.62 -22.60
C LEU A 98 -6.06 -2.54 -21.52
N SER A 99 -6.84 -2.79 -20.47
CA SER A 99 -6.31 -3.31 -19.22
C SER A 99 -6.74 -4.76 -18.94
N GLY A 100 -7.66 -5.30 -19.74
CA GLY A 100 -8.24 -6.63 -19.55
C GLY A 100 -9.13 -6.74 -18.31
N THR A 101 -9.43 -7.97 -17.93
CA THR A 101 -10.29 -8.34 -16.80
C THR A 101 -9.50 -9.07 -15.71
N GLY A 102 -10.11 -9.28 -14.54
CA GLY A 102 -9.48 -9.84 -13.35
C GLY A 102 -8.86 -8.77 -12.45
N PHE A 103 -7.84 -9.13 -11.67
CA PHE A 103 -7.12 -8.16 -10.84
C PHE A 103 -6.15 -7.33 -11.69
N VAL A 104 -6.57 -6.10 -11.99
CA VAL A 104 -5.87 -5.19 -12.91
C VAL A 104 -4.98 -4.18 -12.19
N ALA A 105 -5.22 -3.97 -10.89
CA ALA A 105 -4.42 -3.10 -10.04
C ALA A 105 -4.42 -3.62 -8.60
N GLU A 106 -3.41 -3.23 -7.85
CA GLU A 106 -3.33 -3.36 -6.40
C GLU A 106 -3.27 -1.96 -5.77
N GLY A 107 -3.61 -1.85 -4.51
CA GLY A 107 -3.47 -0.60 -3.79
C GLY A 107 -3.38 -0.77 -2.29
N ILE A 108 -2.96 0.29 -1.63
CA ILE A 108 -2.88 0.36 -0.17
C ILE A 108 -3.46 1.70 0.28
N GLU A 109 -4.31 1.65 1.30
CA GLU A 109 -4.83 2.79 2.04
C GLU A 109 -4.03 2.91 3.34
N PHE A 110 -3.40 4.06 3.56
CA PHE A 110 -2.66 4.41 4.76
C PHE A 110 -3.60 4.84 5.89
N SER A 111 -3.12 4.83 7.14
CA SER A 111 -3.96 5.13 8.30
C SER A 111 -4.50 6.56 8.33
N ASN A 112 -3.87 7.47 7.58
CA ASN A 112 -4.34 8.85 7.39
C ASN A 112 -5.32 9.03 6.22
N GLY A 113 -5.74 7.94 5.55
CA GLY A 113 -6.73 7.93 4.47
C GLY A 113 -6.16 7.98 3.06
N TRP A 114 -4.92 8.47 2.89
CA TRP A 114 -4.29 8.51 1.57
C TRP A 114 -4.09 7.10 1.03
N CYS A 115 -4.19 6.98 -0.28
CA CYS A 115 -4.03 5.73 -1.00
C CYS A 115 -2.96 5.84 -2.08
N ILE A 116 -2.29 4.73 -2.38
CA ILE A 116 -1.61 4.54 -3.66
C ILE A 116 -2.30 3.39 -4.42
N LEU A 117 -2.46 3.57 -5.72
CA LEU A 117 -2.88 2.54 -6.66
C LEU A 117 -1.71 2.22 -7.60
N ASN A 118 -1.42 0.94 -7.81
CA ASN A 118 -0.41 0.45 -8.74
C ASN A 118 -1.07 -0.46 -9.80
N TRP A 119 -0.99 -0.07 -11.07
CA TRP A 119 -1.51 -0.85 -12.18
C TRP A 119 -0.60 -2.06 -12.47
N LEU A 120 -1.20 -3.24 -12.51
CA LEU A 120 -0.53 -4.52 -12.76
C LEU A 120 -0.48 -4.90 -14.24
N VAL A 121 -1.07 -4.07 -15.09
CA VAL A 121 -1.21 -4.26 -16.54
C VAL A 121 -0.69 -3.02 -17.26
N CYS A 122 -0.21 -3.21 -18.49
CA CYS A 122 0.32 -2.11 -19.30
C CYS A 122 -0.81 -1.12 -19.68
N PRO A 123 -0.57 0.21 -19.67
CA PRO A 123 0.64 0.89 -19.22
C PRO A 123 0.79 0.88 -17.69
N PHE A 124 1.96 0.44 -17.21
CA PHE A 124 2.25 0.39 -15.77
C PHE A 124 2.39 1.80 -15.20
N SER A 125 1.74 2.04 -14.06
CA SER A 125 1.76 3.34 -13.39
C SER A 125 1.32 3.23 -11.93
N ASP A 126 1.80 4.16 -11.10
CA ASP A 126 1.40 4.33 -9.71
C ASP A 126 0.87 5.75 -9.45
N PHE A 127 -0.24 5.87 -8.71
CA PHE A 127 -0.93 7.14 -8.47
C PHE A 127 -1.41 7.28 -7.03
N TRP A 128 -1.27 8.48 -6.49
CA TRP A 128 -1.76 8.86 -5.16
C TRP A 128 -3.18 9.40 -5.21
N TYR A 129 -4.00 8.99 -4.24
CA TYR A 129 -5.38 9.45 -4.07
C TYR A 129 -5.63 9.84 -2.61
N PRO A 130 -6.44 10.88 -2.33
CA PRO A 130 -6.78 11.26 -0.95
C PRO A 130 -7.60 10.20 -0.21
N SER A 131 -8.33 9.35 -0.93
CA SER A 131 -9.19 8.31 -0.36
C SER A 131 -9.39 7.13 -1.33
N TYR A 132 -9.81 5.97 -0.83
CA TYR A 132 -10.18 4.84 -1.70
C TYR A 132 -11.52 5.09 -2.41
N GLU A 133 -12.39 5.92 -1.83
CA GLU A 133 -13.63 6.37 -2.47
C GLU A 133 -13.33 7.12 -3.77
N ASP A 134 -12.30 7.98 -3.81
CA ASP A 134 -11.87 8.67 -5.03
C ASP A 134 -11.43 7.67 -6.11
N ILE A 135 -10.68 6.63 -5.72
CA ILE A 135 -10.28 5.55 -6.62
C ILE A 135 -11.52 4.85 -7.20
N GLN A 136 -12.49 4.52 -6.35
CA GLN A 136 -13.71 3.83 -6.78
C GLN A 136 -14.57 4.73 -7.68
N ASN A 137 -14.66 6.02 -7.39
CA ASN A 137 -15.42 6.98 -8.20
C ASN A 137 -14.80 7.16 -9.60
N ILE A 138 -13.47 7.19 -9.69
CA ILE A 138 -12.76 7.39 -10.96
C ILE A 138 -12.68 6.09 -11.77
N HIS A 139 -12.36 4.98 -11.11
CA HIS A 139 -12.01 3.71 -11.78
C HIS A 139 -13.08 2.64 -11.69
N GLY A 140 -14.21 2.90 -11.04
CA GLY A 140 -15.27 1.90 -10.80
C GLY A 140 -16.06 1.51 -12.05
N HIS A 141 -16.07 2.37 -13.09
CA HIS A 141 -16.73 2.13 -14.38
C HIS A 141 -18.14 1.54 -14.25
N GLU A 142 -19.06 2.22 -13.54
CA GLU A 142 -20.44 1.76 -13.31
C GLU A 142 -20.54 0.37 -12.64
N GLY A 143 -19.56 0.03 -11.80
CA GLY A 143 -19.50 -1.25 -11.11
C GLY A 143 -18.84 -2.38 -11.90
N LYS A 144 -18.34 -2.10 -13.11
CA LYS A 144 -17.55 -3.04 -13.92
C LYS A 144 -16.13 -3.23 -13.38
N THR A 145 -15.68 -2.36 -12.47
CA THR A 145 -14.46 -2.53 -11.68
C THR A 145 -14.79 -2.30 -10.22
N LYS A 146 -14.37 -3.22 -9.35
CA LYS A 146 -14.68 -3.20 -7.91
C LYS A 146 -13.40 -3.22 -7.09
N LEU A 147 -13.40 -2.44 -6.02
CA LEU A 147 -12.36 -2.54 -5.00
C LEU A 147 -12.64 -3.78 -4.13
N VAL A 148 -11.65 -4.65 -4.02
CA VAL A 148 -11.70 -5.86 -3.21
C VAL A 148 -10.58 -5.81 -2.18
N TRP A 149 -10.92 -5.66 -0.90
CA TRP A 149 -9.94 -5.72 0.19
C TRP A 149 -9.20 -7.06 0.19
N GLU A 150 -7.88 -7.06 0.43
CA GLU A 150 -7.05 -8.26 0.34
C GLU A 150 -7.54 -9.38 1.28
N THR A 151 -8.04 -9.01 2.47
CA THR A 151 -8.63 -9.96 3.42
C THR A 151 -9.81 -10.73 2.82
N ALA A 152 -10.67 -10.06 2.04
CA ALA A 152 -11.78 -10.69 1.33
C ALA A 152 -11.30 -11.47 0.08
N ALA A 153 -10.34 -10.93 -0.67
CA ALA A 153 -9.77 -11.59 -1.85
C ALA A 153 -9.15 -12.96 -1.50
N ARG A 154 -8.39 -13.03 -0.38
CA ARG A 154 -7.78 -14.28 0.11
C ARG A 154 -8.83 -15.31 0.58
N GLN A 155 -10.01 -14.87 1.03
CA GLN A 155 -11.11 -15.78 1.37
C GLN A 155 -11.79 -16.34 0.12
N ASN A 156 -12.00 -15.50 -0.90
CA ASN A 156 -12.58 -15.94 -2.17
C ASN A 156 -11.65 -16.87 -2.94
N GLN A 157 -10.33 -16.66 -2.92
CA GLN A 157 -9.38 -17.60 -3.54
C GLN A 157 -9.38 -19.00 -2.91
N LYS A 158 -9.71 -19.14 -1.62
CA LYS A 158 -9.85 -20.46 -0.97
C LYS A 158 -11.07 -21.25 -1.46
N LEU A 159 -12.03 -20.61 -2.12
CA LEU A 159 -13.22 -21.25 -2.69
C LEU A 159 -13.02 -21.71 -4.15
N TYR A 160 -11.89 -21.35 -4.77
CA TYR A 160 -11.56 -21.69 -6.17
C TYR A 160 -10.31 -22.60 -6.28
N ILE A 161 -9.98 -23.35 -5.23
CA ILE A 161 -9.00 -24.45 -5.22
C ILE A 161 -9.70 -25.78 -4.98
#